data_AF-A0A5Y2LS93-F1
#
_entry.id   AF-A0A5Y2LS93-F1
#
_cell.length_a   1.000
_cell.length_b   1.000
_cell.length_c   1.000
_cell.angle_alpha   90.00
_cell.angle_beta   90.00
_cell.angle_gamma   90.00
#
_symmetry.space_group_name_H-M   'P 1'
#
loop_
_entity.id
_entity.type
_entity.pdbx_description
1 polymer ?
#
loop_
_entity_poly.entity_id
_entity_poly.type
_entity_poly.pdbx_seq_one_letter_code
_entity_poly.pdbx_strand_id
1 'polypeptide(L)'
;MEQLAVRNEIKALRNIGCNGCVYFDGSRSEISPFIDCRVPGQLCIDLYSREREITGMGNTSDDWDVNECDARLLIIPFEQNQQGFRRAYRLARMCARTPQVKTGLALALR
;
A
#
# COMPACT_ATOMS: atom_id res chain seq x y z
N MET A 1 -4.81 -25.26 -10.40
CA MET A 1 -5.14 -24.01 -11.13
C MET A 1 -5.01 -22.76 -10.25
N GLU A 2 -5.14 -22.83 -8.93
CA GLU A 2 -4.99 -21.67 -8.02
C GLU A 2 -3.61 -21.00 -8.04
N GLN A 3 -2.51 -21.76 -8.12
CA GLN A 3 -1.16 -21.18 -8.16
C GLN A 3 -0.89 -20.27 -9.39
N LEU A 4 -1.62 -20.47 -10.48
CA LEU A 4 -1.54 -19.63 -11.68
C LEU A 4 -2.24 -18.29 -11.49
N ALA A 5 -3.35 -18.25 -10.75
CA ALA A 5 -4.05 -17.02 -10.38
C ALA A 5 -3.20 -16.15 -9.44
N VAL A 6 -2.53 -16.78 -8.47
CA VAL A 6 -1.63 -16.13 -7.50
C VAL A 6 -0.44 -15.43 -8.16
N ARG A 7 0.23 -16.10 -9.11
CA ARG A 7 1.33 -15.48 -9.88
C ARG A 7 0.84 -14.29 -10.72
N ASN A 8 -0.39 -14.34 -11.19
CA ASN A 8 -0.99 -13.26 -11.96
C ASN A 8 -1.36 -12.07 -11.07
N GLU A 9 -1.66 -12.24 -9.78
CA GLU A 9 -1.95 -11.14 -8.85
C GLU A 9 -0.70 -10.31 -8.52
N ILE A 10 0.42 -10.97 -8.23
CA ILE A 10 1.71 -10.29 -8.00
C ILE A 10 2.21 -9.62 -9.28
N LYS A 11 2.10 -10.32 -10.43
CA LYS A 11 2.42 -9.71 -11.73
C LYS A 11 1.48 -8.55 -12.06
N ALA A 12 0.19 -8.67 -11.74
CA ALA A 12 -0.75 -7.59 -11.93
C ALA A 12 -0.29 -6.39 -11.12
N LEU A 13 -0.08 -6.52 -9.80
CA LEU A 13 0.34 -5.37 -8.99
C LEU A 13 1.68 -4.77 -9.41
N ARG A 14 2.67 -5.58 -9.79
CA ARG A 14 3.94 -5.09 -10.32
C ARG A 14 3.77 -4.37 -11.66
N ASN A 15 2.99 -4.93 -12.58
CA ASN A 15 2.67 -4.27 -13.86
C ASN A 15 1.82 -3.01 -13.67
N ILE A 16 0.95 -3.01 -12.68
CA ILE A 16 0.11 -1.89 -12.27
C ILE A 16 1.04 -0.78 -11.76
N GLY A 17 1.88 -1.05 -10.76
CA GLY A 17 2.87 -0.12 -10.21
C GLY A 17 3.79 0.50 -11.27
N CYS A 18 4.24 -0.29 -12.26
CA CYS A 18 5.04 0.21 -13.38
C CYS A 18 4.28 1.09 -14.38
N ASN A 19 2.94 1.01 -14.45
CA ASN A 19 2.10 1.71 -15.45
C ASN A 19 1.20 2.81 -14.85
N GLY A 20 1.31 3.12 -13.56
CA GLY A 20 0.70 4.30 -12.90
C GLY A 20 -0.84 4.32 -12.81
N CYS A 21 -1.57 3.50 -13.58
CA CYS A 21 -3.02 3.56 -13.70
C CYS A 21 -3.66 2.18 -13.75
N VAL A 22 -4.78 2.02 -13.04
CA VAL A 22 -5.53 0.77 -12.97
C VAL A 22 -7.03 0.97 -13.11
N TYR A 23 -7.66 0.00 -13.78
CA TYR A 23 -9.10 -0.07 -13.96
C TYR A 23 -9.66 -1.19 -13.08
N PHE A 24 -10.36 -0.85 -12.01
CA PHE A 24 -10.98 -1.84 -11.09
C PHE A 24 -12.46 -2.07 -11.37
N ASP A 25 -13.14 -1.09 -11.96
CA ASP A 25 -14.58 -1.07 -12.25
C ASP A 25 -14.89 -0.25 -13.51
N GLY A 26 -13.92 -0.14 -14.43
CA GLY A 26 -14.03 0.71 -15.62
C GLY A 26 -13.70 2.18 -15.38
N SER A 27 -13.58 2.63 -14.12
CA SER A 27 -13.03 3.95 -13.81
C SER A 27 -11.50 3.90 -13.67
N ARG A 28 -10.80 4.88 -14.27
CA ARG A 28 -9.34 5.02 -14.16
C ARG A 28 -9.01 5.49 -12.75
N SER A 29 -8.25 4.68 -12.01
CA SER A 29 -7.75 5.02 -10.69
C SER A 29 -6.23 5.13 -10.70
N GLU A 30 -5.72 6.20 -10.10
CA GLU A 30 -4.29 6.36 -9.82
C GLU A 30 -3.85 5.42 -8.69
N ILE A 31 -2.66 4.85 -8.87
CA ILE A 31 -2.02 3.94 -7.92
C ILE A 31 -1.40 4.76 -6.81
N SER A 32 -1.48 4.27 -5.57
CA SER A 32 -0.65 4.82 -4.51
C SER A 32 0.74 4.18 -4.60
N PRO A 33 1.83 4.96 -4.74
CA PRO A 33 3.18 4.41 -4.86
C PRO A 33 3.65 3.66 -3.60
N PHE A 34 2.87 3.76 -2.52
CA PHE A 34 3.15 3.15 -1.22
C PHE A 34 2.47 1.80 -1.00
N ILE A 35 1.71 1.28 -1.98
CA ILE A 35 1.05 -0.02 -1.85
C ILE A 35 1.79 -1.04 -2.71
N ASP A 36 2.23 -2.13 -2.06
CA ASP A 36 3.00 -3.20 -2.70
C ASP A 36 2.36 -4.58 -2.41
N CYS A 37 2.76 -5.60 -3.17
CA CYS A 37 2.42 -7.00 -2.95
C CYS A 37 3.67 -7.84 -3.16
N ARG A 38 4.39 -8.05 -2.07
CA ARG A 38 5.67 -8.77 -2.06
C ARG A 38 5.47 -10.29 -1.98
N VAL A 39 4.39 -10.73 -1.33
CA VAL A 39 4.07 -12.15 -1.13
C VAL A 39 2.60 -12.44 -1.44
N PRO A 40 2.26 -13.65 -1.91
CA PRO A 40 0.87 -14.05 -2.14
C PRO A 40 -0.03 -13.83 -0.93
N GLY A 41 -1.24 -13.31 -1.18
CA GLY A 41 -2.25 -13.14 -0.14
C GLY A 41 -1.95 -12.01 0.85
N GLN A 42 -0.97 -11.15 0.59
CA GLN A 42 -0.68 -9.98 1.44
C GLN A 42 -0.40 -8.74 0.60
N LEU A 43 -1.09 -7.66 0.93
CA LEU A 43 -0.71 -6.31 0.51
C LEU A 43 0.08 -5.65 1.61
N CYS A 44 1.08 -4.87 1.23
CA CYS A 44 1.88 -4.07 2.13
C CYS A 44 1.63 -2.60 1.85
N ILE A 45 1.54 -1.78 2.88
CA ILE A 45 1.55 -0.32 2.76
C ILE A 45 2.82 0.22 3.42
N ASP A 46 3.63 0.91 2.64
CA ASP A 46 4.82 1.62 3.10
C ASP A 46 4.42 2.97 3.72
N LEU A 47 4.17 2.94 5.03
CA LEU A 47 3.80 4.14 5.78
C LEU A 47 5.00 5.07 6.03
N TYR A 48 6.21 4.53 6.07
CA TYR A 48 7.43 5.28 6.31
C TYR A 48 7.73 6.20 5.12
N SER A 49 7.88 5.63 3.92
CA SER A 49 8.16 6.39 2.70
C SER A 49 7.02 7.36 2.36
N ARG A 50 5.78 7.01 2.73
CA ARG A 50 4.62 7.89 2.61
C ARG A 50 4.73 9.11 3.51
N GLU A 51 5.04 8.93 4.78
CA GLU A 51 5.18 10.06 5.71
C GLU A 51 6.29 10.99 5.24
N ARG A 52 7.44 10.43 4.84
CA ARG A 52 8.56 11.20 4.31
C ARG A 52 8.20 12.03 3.08
N GLU A 53 7.40 11.48 2.16
CA GLU A 53 6.92 12.21 0.98
C GLU A 53 5.99 13.37 1.41
N ILE A 54 5.02 13.11 2.29
CA ILE A 54 4.08 14.12 2.77
C ILE A 54 4.79 15.25 3.54
N THR A 55 5.87 14.95 4.26
CA THR A 55 6.68 15.93 4.98
C THR A 55 7.74 16.60 4.11
N GLY A 56 7.87 16.22 2.83
CA GLY A 56 8.82 16.80 1.90
C GLY A 56 10.29 16.39 2.13
N MET A 57 10.55 15.37 2.94
CA MET A 57 11.91 14.86 3.18
C MET A 57 12.44 14.04 1.99
N GLY A 58 11.55 13.45 1.20
CA GLY A 58 11.91 12.58 0.08
C GLY A 58 12.45 11.22 0.54
N ASN A 59 12.45 10.26 -0.40
CA ASN A 59 12.88 8.88 -0.14
C ASN A 59 14.28 8.56 -0.70
N THR A 60 14.98 9.56 -1.23
CA THR A 60 16.32 9.43 -1.80
C THR A 60 17.40 10.07 -0.92
N SER A 61 17.04 10.49 0.30
CA SER A 61 17.95 11.14 1.22
C SER A 61 18.72 10.10 2.04
N ASP A 62 19.91 10.50 2.53
CA ASP A 62 20.82 9.59 3.24
C ASP A 62 20.27 9.06 4.58
N ASP A 63 19.27 9.73 5.15
CA ASP A 63 18.58 9.35 6.39
C ASP A 63 17.44 8.33 6.16
N TRP A 64 17.31 7.76 4.95
CA TRP A 64 16.33 6.71 4.69
C TRP A 64 16.74 5.41 5.40
N ASP A 65 16.00 5.02 6.45
CA ASP A 65 16.24 3.78 7.20
C ASP A 65 15.37 2.61 6.71
N VAL A 66 16.03 1.57 6.19
CA VAL A 66 15.40 0.34 5.73
C VAL A 66 14.68 -0.43 6.85
N ASN A 67 15.24 -0.43 8.06
CA ASN A 67 14.68 -1.17 9.18
C ASN A 67 13.44 -0.46 9.73
N GLU A 68 13.47 0.87 9.80
CA GLU A 68 12.28 1.65 10.16
C GLU A 68 11.18 1.49 9.11
N CYS A 69 11.55 1.50 7.82
CA CYS A 69 10.63 1.23 6.73
C CYS A 69 9.92 -0.13 6.92
N ASP A 70 10.69 -1.21 7.09
CA ASP A 70 10.14 -2.56 7.27
C ASP A 70 9.29 -2.68 8.55
N ALA A 71 9.71 -2.06 9.65
CA ALA A 71 8.95 -2.03 10.90
C ALA A 71 7.61 -1.28 10.79
N ARG A 72 7.49 -0.38 9.83
CA ARG A 72 6.30 0.47 9.61
C ARG A 72 5.43 0.00 8.45
N LEU A 73 5.69 -1.18 7.88
CA LEU A 73 4.81 -1.79 6.89
C LEU A 73 3.47 -2.19 7.50
N LEU A 74 2.38 -1.67 6.95
CA LEU A 74 1.04 -2.17 7.28
C LEU A 74 0.71 -3.33 6.35
N ILE A 75 0.45 -4.50 6.93
CA ILE A 75 0.10 -5.70 6.17
C ILE A 75 -1.42 -5.89 6.15
N ILE A 76 -2.00 -6.05 4.96
CA ILE A 76 -3.40 -6.39 4.74
C ILE A 76 -3.46 -7.78 4.12
N PRO A 77 -3.86 -8.82 4.89
CA PRO A 77 -4.04 -10.15 4.35
C PRO A 77 -5.30 -10.22 3.48
N PHE A 78 -5.30 -11.11 2.49
CA PHE A 78 -6.44 -11.35 1.62
C PHE A 78 -6.51 -12.79 1.12
N GLU A 79 -7.73 -13.26 0.86
CA GLU A 79 -7.93 -14.53 0.16
C GLU A 79 -7.32 -14.46 -1.24
N GLN A 80 -6.52 -15.45 -1.62
CA GLN A 80 -5.76 -15.53 -2.87
C GLN A 80 -6.64 -15.80 -4.09
N ASN A 81 -7.61 -14.91 -4.29
CA ASN A 81 -8.51 -14.85 -5.42
C ASN A 81 -8.76 -13.38 -5.81
N GLN A 82 -9.22 -13.17 -7.04
CA GLN A 82 -9.41 -11.84 -7.62
C GLN A 82 -10.31 -10.93 -6.76
N GLN A 83 -11.34 -11.49 -6.12
CA GLN A 83 -12.27 -10.71 -5.30
C GLN A 83 -11.63 -10.29 -3.98
N GLY A 84 -10.92 -11.20 -3.31
CA GLY A 84 -10.13 -10.94 -2.11
C GLY A 84 -9.09 -9.86 -2.37
N PHE A 85 -8.34 -9.99 -3.46
CA PHE A 85 -7.37 -9.00 -3.90
C PHE A 85 -8.00 -7.60 -4.08
N ARG A 86 -9.11 -7.51 -4.81
CA ARG A 86 -9.79 -6.23 -5.07
C ARG A 86 -10.27 -5.56 -3.79
N ARG A 87 -10.82 -6.33 -2.85
CA ARG A 87 -11.29 -5.81 -1.55
C ARG A 87 -10.11 -5.28 -0.74
N ALA A 88 -9.04 -6.06 -0.63
CA ALA A 88 -7.84 -5.67 0.09
C ALA A 88 -7.17 -4.43 -0.53
N TYR A 89 -7.10 -4.35 -1.86
CA TYR A 89 -6.49 -3.20 -2.52
C TYR A 89 -7.31 -1.92 -2.36
N ARG A 90 -8.65 -2.02 -2.37
CA ARG A 90 -9.53 -0.90 -2.02
C ARG A 90 -9.28 -0.42 -0.58
N LEU A 91 -9.17 -1.35 0.36
CA LEU A 91 -8.84 -1.02 1.75
C LEU A 91 -7.47 -0.35 1.86
N ALA A 92 -6.45 -0.92 1.21
CA ALA A 92 -5.10 -0.37 1.18
C ALA A 92 -5.07 1.06 0.64
N ARG A 93 -5.81 1.33 -0.45
CA ARG A 93 -5.95 2.69 -1.00
C ARG A 93 -6.60 3.67 -0.04
N MET A 94 -7.62 3.24 0.70
CA MET A 94 -8.23 4.10 1.71
C MET A 94 -7.20 4.41 2.79
N CYS A 95 -6.54 3.40 3.36
CA CYS A 95 -5.50 3.58 4.38
C CYS A 95 -4.34 4.49 3.91
N ALA A 96 -3.88 4.33 2.66
CA ALA A 96 -2.82 5.15 2.08
C ALA A 96 -3.27 6.59 1.77
N ARG A 97 -4.57 6.86 1.61
CA ARG A 97 -5.08 8.22 1.36
C ARG A 97 -5.57 8.93 2.61
N THR A 98 -5.88 8.19 3.67
CA THR A 98 -6.32 8.79 4.93
C THR A 98 -5.20 9.68 5.49
N PRO A 99 -5.46 10.96 5.76
CA PRO A 99 -4.54 11.80 6.52
C PRO A 99 -4.33 11.11 7.86
N GLN A 100 -3.08 10.74 8.19
CA GLN A 100 -2.80 10.35 9.55
C GLN A 100 -2.92 11.64 10.35
N VAL A 101 -4.03 11.78 11.08
CA VAL A 101 -4.24 12.88 12.01
C VAL A 101 -3.00 12.87 12.89
N LYS A 102 -2.24 13.98 12.89
CA LYS A 102 -1.15 14.17 13.85
C LYS A 102 -1.78 13.94 15.22
N THR A 103 -1.45 12.82 15.86
CA THR A 103 -1.83 12.53 17.24
C THR A 103 -0.99 13.44 18.15
N GLY A 104 -1.18 14.74 18.00
CA GLY A 104 -0.74 15.81 18.91
C GLY A 104 -1.90 16.35 19.75
N LEU A 105 -3.10 15.82 19.58
CA LEU A 105 -4.16 15.92 20.58
C LEU A 105 -4.18 14.61 21.35
N ALA A 106 -3.28 14.55 22.32
CA ALA A 106 -3.51 13.79 23.53
C ALA A 106 -4.99 13.94 23.91
N LEU A 107 -5.66 12.82 24.14
CA LEU A 107 -6.94 12.79 24.83
C LEU A 107 -6.75 13.46 26.20
N ALA A 108 -6.92 14.78 26.25
CA ALA A 108 -7.33 15.50 27.43
C ALA A 108 -8.85 15.30 27.55
N LEU A 109 -9.27 14.09 27.90
CA LEU A 109 -10.56 13.85 28.52
C LEU A 109 -10.27 13.39 29.95
N ARG A 110 -10.13 14.37 30.82
CA ARG A 110 -10.42 14.26 32.25
C ARG A 110 -11.51 15.27 32.55
#